data_AF-C0RBJ3-F1
#
_entry.id   AF-C0RBJ3-F1
#
_cell.length_a   1.000
_cell.length_b   1.000
_cell.length_c   1.000
_cell.angle_alpha   90.00
_cell.angle_beta   90.00
_cell.angle_gamma   90.00
#
_symmetry.space_group_name_H-M   'P 1'
#
loop_
_entity.id
_entity.type
_entity.pdbx_description
1 polymer ?
#
loop_
_entity_poly.entity_id
_entity_poly.type
_entity_poly.pdbx_seq_one_letter_code
_entity_poly.pdbx_strand_id
1 'polypeptide(L)'
;MYKRFVFIFYVICFLVSCDAFKNNDQNRLLQDVESVGSMNLKSDWKSNLGLSNEELDTLTFFVNALKSELPKAYTGAAHFDFYLKGDIFQIEDYVKRFLFKLKDKGKVKELIGHIQYGRNNQPNVGGRDEKLGIDAKEHYRIERRLAGVFDNYFMYLNSPSQSLQENSVEPSPPPPPPISGDAEDKTLNDIKDVCYELRRGSHQ
;
A
#
# COMPACT_ATOMS: atom_id res chain seq x y z
N MET A 1 -17.11 40.18 34.98
CA MET A 1 -15.87 39.39 35.16
C MET A 1 -16.02 37.89 34.82
N TYR A 2 -17.22 37.30 34.80
CA TYR A 2 -17.41 35.85 34.50
C TYR A 2 -17.09 35.41 33.05
N LYS A 3 -17.30 36.25 32.03
CA LYS A 3 -17.08 35.87 30.62
C LYS A 3 -15.61 35.67 30.22
N ARG A 4 -14.66 36.33 30.91
CA ARG A 4 -13.22 36.20 30.61
C ARG A 4 -12.63 34.90 31.18
N PHE A 5 -13.15 34.42 32.30
CA PHE A 5 -12.69 33.16 32.91
C PHE A 5 -13.15 31.92 32.14
N VAL A 6 -14.36 31.92 31.56
CA VAL A 6 -14.87 30.81 30.75
C VAL A 6 -14.05 30.64 29.46
N PHE A 7 -13.63 31.74 28.83
CA PHE A 7 -12.82 31.71 27.62
C PHE A 7 -11.40 31.16 27.89
N ILE A 8 -10.79 31.53 29.01
CA ILE A 8 -9.48 31.04 29.42
C ILE A 8 -9.53 29.55 29.76
N PHE A 9 -10.59 29.09 30.44
CA PHE A 9 -10.78 27.65 30.72
C PHE A 9 -10.98 26.83 29.44
N TYR A 10 -11.72 27.37 28.46
CA TYR A 10 -11.93 26.71 27.17
C TYR A 10 -10.63 26.54 26.38
N VAL A 11 -9.76 27.56 26.36
CA VAL A 11 -8.46 27.52 25.66
C VAL A 11 -7.49 26.55 26.34
N ILE A 12 -7.46 26.50 27.67
CA ILE A 12 -6.60 25.56 28.41
C ILE A 12 -7.09 24.11 28.21
N CYS A 13 -8.40 23.86 28.25
CA CYS A 13 -8.96 22.53 27.94
C CYS A 13 -8.69 22.12 26.47
N PHE A 14 -8.80 23.04 25.52
CA PHE A 14 -8.49 22.76 24.11
C PHE A 14 -7.01 22.45 23.89
N LEU A 15 -6.09 23.16 24.55
CA LEU A 15 -4.65 22.92 24.43
C LEU A 15 -4.23 21.59 25.07
N VAL A 16 -4.80 21.23 26.23
CA VAL A 16 -4.52 19.94 26.90
C VAL A 16 -5.17 18.76 26.14
N SER A 17 -6.35 18.95 25.53
CA SER A 17 -7.00 17.93 24.70
C SER A 17 -6.38 17.80 23.30
N CYS A 18 -5.79 18.86 22.74
CA CYS A 18 -5.05 18.79 21.47
C CYS A 18 -3.73 18.02 21.58
N ASP A 19 -3.00 18.16 22.69
CA ASP A 19 -1.77 17.38 22.91
C ASP A 19 -2.05 15.89 23.20
N ALA A 20 -3.20 15.57 23.78
CA ALA A 20 -3.60 14.18 24.03
C ALA A 20 -4.05 13.44 22.75
N PHE A 21 -4.68 14.12 21.79
CA PHE A 21 -5.20 13.50 20.56
C PHE A 21 -4.18 13.40 19.43
N LYS A 22 -3.20 14.31 19.36
CA LYS A 22 -2.18 14.26 18.30
C LYS A 22 -1.15 13.15 18.51
N ASN A 23 -0.93 12.77 19.76
CA ASN A 23 0.03 11.76 20.12
C ASN A 23 -0.52 10.34 19.95
N ASN A 24 -1.82 10.07 20.00
CA ASN A 24 -2.28 8.69 20.05
C ASN A 24 -2.21 7.99 18.69
N ASP A 25 -2.64 8.61 17.59
CA ASP A 25 -2.56 7.99 16.25
C ASP A 25 -1.14 8.01 15.68
N GLN A 26 -0.35 9.07 15.94
CA GLN A 26 1.08 9.07 15.60
C GLN A 26 1.86 8.10 16.47
N ASN A 27 1.56 7.96 17.78
CA ASN A 27 2.18 6.92 18.61
C ASN A 27 1.68 5.54 18.25
N ARG A 28 0.48 5.37 17.68
CA ARG A 28 -0.01 4.07 17.19
C ARG A 28 0.66 3.71 15.87
N LEU A 29 0.84 4.68 14.97
CA LEU A 29 1.67 4.55 13.77
C LEU A 29 3.14 4.30 14.14
N LEU A 30 3.70 5.01 15.12
CA LEU A 30 5.07 4.85 15.62
C LEU A 30 5.26 3.59 16.47
N GLN A 31 4.25 3.11 17.20
CA GLN A 31 4.26 1.81 17.89
C GLN A 31 4.10 0.67 16.88
N ASP A 32 3.26 0.82 15.85
CA ASP A 32 3.24 -0.09 14.70
C ASP A 32 4.62 -0.05 14.00
N VAL A 33 5.26 1.11 13.84
CA VAL A 33 6.64 1.23 13.32
C VAL A 33 7.67 0.57 14.23
N GLU A 34 7.62 0.76 15.56
CA GLU A 34 8.53 0.13 16.52
C GLU A 34 8.35 -1.40 16.55
N SER A 35 7.10 -1.87 16.49
CA SER A 35 6.77 -3.29 16.34
C SER A 35 7.21 -3.86 14.98
N VAL A 36 7.29 -3.05 13.93
CA VAL A 36 7.78 -3.43 12.60
C VAL A 36 9.32 -3.38 12.55
N GLY A 37 9.93 -2.47 13.31
CA GLY A 37 11.38 -2.32 13.49
C GLY A 37 12.04 -3.50 14.20
N SER A 38 11.29 -4.29 14.97
CA SER A 38 11.80 -5.50 15.63
C SER A 38 11.82 -6.75 14.73
N MET A 39 11.30 -6.68 13.49
CA MET A 39 11.38 -7.79 12.53
C MET A 39 12.70 -7.74 11.75
N ASN A 40 13.66 -8.56 12.17
CA ASN A 40 14.93 -8.74 11.47
C ASN A 40 14.72 -9.64 10.23
N LEU A 41 15.51 -9.39 9.18
CA LEU A 41 15.28 -9.85 7.80
C LEU A 41 14.97 -11.35 7.68
N LYS A 42 13.94 -11.65 6.87
CA LYS A 42 13.56 -12.95 6.28
C LYS A 42 13.17 -14.09 7.22
N SER A 43 13.88 -14.32 8.33
CA SER A 43 13.55 -15.36 9.32
C SER A 43 12.23 -15.08 10.03
N ASP A 44 11.96 -13.80 10.30
CA ASP A 44 10.83 -13.38 11.13
C ASP A 44 9.50 -13.48 10.39
N TRP A 45 9.49 -13.29 9.06
CA TRP A 45 8.24 -13.37 8.29
C TRP A 45 7.67 -14.78 8.26
N LYS A 46 8.53 -15.79 8.12
CA LYS A 46 8.11 -17.19 8.02
C LYS A 46 7.38 -17.65 9.27
N SER A 47 7.99 -17.43 10.44
CA SER A 47 7.39 -17.79 11.73
C SER A 47 6.20 -16.89 12.08
N ASN A 48 6.33 -15.57 11.91
CA ASN A 48 5.29 -14.63 12.32
C ASN A 48 4.01 -14.72 11.47
N LEU A 49 4.14 -15.11 10.21
CA LEU A 49 3.01 -15.26 9.28
C LEU A 49 2.58 -16.74 9.10
N GLY A 50 3.29 -17.69 9.73
CA GLY A 50 2.98 -19.12 9.63
C GLY A 50 3.11 -19.66 8.20
N LEU A 51 4.14 -19.23 7.47
CA LEU A 51 4.36 -19.57 6.07
C LEU A 51 5.20 -20.84 5.91
N SER A 52 4.86 -21.64 4.91
CA SER A 52 5.71 -22.69 4.36
C SER A 52 6.91 -22.09 3.61
N ASN A 53 7.88 -22.95 3.23
CA ASN A 53 9.02 -22.50 2.43
C ASN A 53 8.60 -21.97 1.05
N GLU A 54 7.58 -22.57 0.44
CA GLU A 54 7.06 -22.17 -0.87
C GLU A 54 6.29 -20.84 -0.78
N GLU A 55 5.50 -20.66 0.26
CA GLU A 55 4.81 -19.39 0.53
C GLU A 55 5.82 -18.26 0.81
N LEU A 56 6.91 -18.55 1.54
CA LEU A 56 8.00 -17.60 1.77
C LEU A 56 8.76 -17.26 0.48
N ASP A 57 8.98 -18.24 -0.41
CA ASP A 57 9.59 -17.99 -1.73
C ASP A 57 8.72 -17.06 -2.56
N THR A 58 7.40 -17.29 -2.56
CA THR A 58 6.43 -16.41 -3.23
C THR A 58 6.44 -14.99 -2.66
N LEU A 59 6.49 -14.85 -1.33
CA LEU A 59 6.60 -13.54 -0.70
C LEU A 59 7.93 -12.84 -1.04
N THR A 60 9.02 -13.60 -1.07
CA THR A 60 10.35 -13.09 -1.47
C THR A 60 10.32 -12.60 -2.92
N PHE A 61 9.69 -13.37 -3.81
CA PHE A 61 9.46 -12.97 -5.20
C PHE A 61 8.69 -11.64 -5.28
N PHE A 62 7.60 -11.50 -4.52
CA PHE A 62 6.80 -10.27 -4.49
C PHE A 62 7.62 -9.05 -4.09
N VAL A 63 8.35 -9.13 -2.96
CA VAL A 63 9.18 -8.01 -2.49
C VAL A 63 10.26 -7.65 -3.50
N ASN A 64 10.92 -8.65 -4.10
CA ASN A 64 11.95 -8.41 -5.11
C ASN A 64 11.37 -7.79 -6.39
N ALA A 65 10.15 -8.17 -6.79
CA ALA A 65 9.45 -7.55 -7.91
C ALA A 65 9.24 -6.05 -7.64
N LEU A 66 8.73 -5.68 -6.46
CA LEU A 66 8.54 -4.28 -6.08
C LEU A 66 9.85 -3.49 -6.11
N LYS A 67 10.90 -4.01 -5.46
CA LYS A 67 12.22 -3.36 -5.43
C LYS A 67 12.87 -3.22 -6.81
N SER A 68 12.62 -4.17 -7.70
CA SER A 68 13.17 -4.15 -9.06
C SER A 68 12.40 -3.23 -10.00
N GLU A 69 11.08 -3.14 -9.86
CA GLU A 69 10.21 -2.50 -10.85
C GLU A 69 9.79 -1.08 -10.44
N LEU A 70 9.55 -0.79 -9.16
CA LEU A 70 9.16 0.56 -8.71
C LEU A 70 10.18 1.66 -9.08
N PRO A 71 11.51 1.45 -8.96
CA PRO A 71 12.49 2.50 -9.30
C PRO A 71 12.64 2.76 -10.80
N LYS A 72 12.02 1.96 -11.67
CA LYS A 72 12.20 2.13 -13.11
C LYS A 72 11.32 3.28 -13.61
N ALA A 73 11.91 4.17 -14.42
CA ALA A 73 11.24 5.39 -14.89
C ALA A 73 9.96 5.14 -15.73
N TYR A 74 9.82 3.96 -16.33
CA TYR A 74 8.69 3.63 -17.22
C TYR A 74 7.54 2.89 -16.52
N THR A 75 7.66 2.57 -15.23
CA THR A 75 6.62 1.85 -14.48
C THR A 75 5.44 2.75 -14.13
N GLY A 76 5.60 4.07 -14.27
CA GLY A 76 4.57 5.04 -13.88
C GLY A 76 4.37 5.10 -12.37
N ALA A 77 5.36 4.64 -11.59
CA ALA A 77 5.32 4.54 -10.13
C ALA A 77 5.51 5.92 -9.45
N ALA A 78 4.64 6.86 -9.82
CA ALA A 78 4.73 8.25 -9.37
C ALA A 78 4.57 8.37 -7.85
N HIS A 79 3.87 7.44 -7.21
CA HIS A 79 3.61 7.48 -5.77
C HIS A 79 4.84 7.02 -4.97
N PHE A 80 5.59 6.03 -5.44
CA PHE A 80 6.86 5.62 -4.86
C PHE A 80 7.85 6.79 -4.81
N ASP A 81 8.04 7.48 -5.94
CA ASP A 81 8.94 8.63 -5.98
C ASP A 81 8.43 9.81 -5.13
N PHE A 82 7.11 10.05 -5.11
CA PHE A 82 6.53 11.15 -4.34
C PHE A 82 6.57 10.91 -2.82
N TYR A 83 6.15 9.74 -2.36
CA TYR A 83 5.99 9.44 -0.93
C TYR A 83 7.23 8.81 -0.30
N LEU A 84 7.93 7.93 -1.03
CA LEU A 84 9.12 7.24 -0.53
C LEU A 84 10.42 7.91 -1.02
N LYS A 85 10.35 8.95 -1.85
CA LYS A 85 11.52 9.68 -2.38
C LYS A 85 12.53 8.77 -3.10
N GLY A 86 12.05 7.69 -3.71
CA GLY A 86 12.89 6.70 -4.37
C GLY A 86 13.63 5.75 -3.41
N ASP A 87 13.32 5.75 -2.12
CA ASP A 87 14.00 4.91 -1.12
C ASP A 87 13.51 3.46 -1.15
N ILE A 88 14.29 2.61 -1.83
CA ILE A 88 14.02 1.17 -1.98
C ILE A 88 13.99 0.44 -0.62
N PHE A 89 14.70 0.94 0.39
CA PHE A 89 14.72 0.30 1.71
C PHE A 89 13.38 0.43 2.44
N GLN A 90 12.61 1.48 2.15
CA GLN A 90 11.28 1.67 2.72
C GLN A 90 10.22 0.71 2.16
N ILE A 91 10.45 0.12 0.98
CA ILE A 91 9.50 -0.84 0.38
C ILE A 91 9.22 -2.01 1.33
N GLU A 92 10.25 -2.54 2.00
CA GLU A 92 10.06 -3.64 2.94
C GLU A 92 9.19 -3.25 4.13
N ASP A 93 9.33 -2.03 4.64
CA ASP A 93 8.53 -1.53 5.75
C ASP A 93 7.04 -1.44 5.39
N TYR A 94 6.74 -0.90 4.21
CA TYR A 94 5.38 -0.83 3.68
C TYR A 94 4.77 -2.22 3.42
N VAL A 95 5.55 -3.15 2.88
CA VAL A 95 5.11 -4.54 2.71
C VAL A 95 4.86 -5.20 4.06
N LYS A 96 5.72 -4.98 5.06
CA LYS A 96 5.50 -5.51 6.43
C LYS A 96 4.18 -5.00 7.00
N ARG A 97 3.90 -3.68 6.91
CA ARG A 97 2.64 -3.09 7.37
C ARG A 97 1.43 -3.70 6.66
N PHE A 98 1.48 -3.79 5.33
CA PHE A 98 0.45 -4.42 4.52
C PHE A 98 0.15 -5.86 4.96
N LEU A 99 1.21 -6.68 5.11
CA LEU A 99 1.08 -8.07 5.55
C LEU A 99 0.54 -8.20 6.97
N PHE A 100 0.93 -7.30 7.88
CA PHE A 100 0.42 -7.31 9.25
C PHE A 100 -1.08 -7.03 9.28
N LYS A 101 -1.55 -6.01 8.57
CA LYS A 101 -2.98 -5.70 8.46
C LYS A 101 -3.77 -6.83 7.78
N LEU A 102 -3.20 -7.48 6.76
CA LEU A 102 -3.82 -8.66 6.17
C LEU A 102 -3.82 -9.89 7.11
N LYS A 103 -2.81 -10.02 7.97
CA LYS A 103 -2.73 -11.10 8.96
C LYS A 103 -3.88 -10.98 9.95
N ASP A 104 -4.15 -9.79 10.45
CA ASP A 104 -5.26 -9.53 11.38
C ASP A 104 -6.63 -9.91 10.79
N LYS A 105 -6.72 -9.91 9.45
CA LYS A 105 -7.92 -10.32 8.70
C LYS A 105 -7.90 -11.77 8.24
N GLY A 106 -6.83 -12.52 8.47
CA GLY A 106 -6.66 -13.89 7.98
C GLY A 106 -6.45 -14.01 6.46
N LYS A 107 -6.05 -12.94 5.76
CA LYS A 107 -5.95 -12.88 4.29
C LYS A 107 -4.54 -13.03 3.71
N VAL A 108 -3.52 -13.25 4.54
CA VAL A 108 -2.12 -13.40 4.07
C VAL A 108 -1.99 -14.57 3.09
N LYS A 109 -2.60 -15.72 3.39
CA LYS A 109 -2.51 -16.88 2.49
C LYS A 109 -3.24 -16.67 1.16
N GLU A 110 -4.32 -15.89 1.17
CA GLU A 110 -5.03 -15.50 -0.04
C GLU A 110 -4.14 -14.65 -0.96
N LEU A 111 -3.48 -13.62 -0.40
CA LEU A 111 -2.48 -12.82 -1.12
C LEU A 111 -1.40 -13.70 -1.76
N ILE A 112 -0.80 -14.59 -0.97
CA ILE A 112 0.28 -15.47 -1.44
C ILE A 112 -0.23 -16.37 -2.57
N GLY A 113 -1.42 -16.96 -2.44
CA GLY A 113 -2.02 -17.79 -3.48
C GLY A 113 -2.23 -17.06 -4.81
N HIS A 114 -2.68 -15.80 -4.77
CA HIS A 114 -2.84 -14.98 -5.98
C HIS A 114 -1.51 -14.72 -6.68
N ILE A 115 -0.50 -14.27 -5.92
CA ILE A 115 0.83 -13.96 -6.47
C ILE A 115 1.48 -15.23 -7.04
N GLN A 116 1.39 -16.35 -6.33
CA GLN A 116 1.91 -17.64 -6.79
C GLN A 116 1.24 -18.06 -8.10
N TYR A 117 -0.08 -17.91 -8.20
CA TYR A 117 -0.81 -18.19 -9.44
C TYR A 117 -0.31 -17.30 -10.59
N GLY A 118 -0.25 -15.98 -10.40
CA GLY A 118 0.20 -15.05 -11.44
C GLY A 118 1.65 -15.29 -11.89
N ARG A 119 2.53 -15.65 -10.95
CA ARG A 119 3.92 -16.04 -11.24
C ARG A 119 4.00 -17.31 -12.09
N ASN A 120 3.20 -18.32 -11.77
CA ASN A 120 3.25 -19.62 -12.45
C ASN A 120 2.49 -19.62 -13.78
N ASN A 121 1.64 -18.62 -14.03
CA ASN A 121 0.78 -18.54 -15.20
C ASN A 121 1.02 -17.23 -15.98
N GLN A 122 2.29 -16.88 -16.19
CA GLN A 122 2.62 -15.68 -16.96
C GLN A 122 2.05 -15.75 -18.39
N PRO A 123 1.50 -14.65 -18.89
CA PRO A 123 0.91 -14.60 -20.22
C PRO A 123 1.97 -14.80 -21.30
N ASN A 124 1.67 -15.67 -22.28
CA ASN A 124 2.49 -15.83 -23.47
C ASN A 124 2.08 -14.80 -24.54
N VAL A 125 2.36 -13.53 -24.27
CA VAL A 125 2.08 -12.41 -25.18
C VAL A 125 3.32 -12.08 -25.99
N GLY A 126 3.15 -12.02 -27.31
CA GLY A 126 4.19 -11.60 -28.25
C GLY A 126 3.81 -10.27 -28.92
N GLY A 127 4.81 -9.56 -29.43
CA GLY A 127 4.63 -8.28 -30.12
C GLY A 127 5.01 -7.08 -29.26
N ARG A 128 4.83 -5.88 -29.82
CA ARG A 128 5.11 -4.60 -29.16
C ARG A 128 3.81 -3.96 -28.75
N ASP A 129 3.73 -3.42 -27.55
CA ASP A 129 2.64 -2.51 -27.21
C ASP A 129 2.86 -1.20 -27.97
N GLU A 130 2.04 -0.95 -28.99
CA GLU A 130 2.17 0.22 -29.87
C GLU A 130 1.90 1.55 -29.14
N LYS A 131 1.14 1.54 -28.02
CA LYS A 131 0.85 2.75 -27.24
C LYS A 131 2.00 3.14 -26.33
N LEU A 132 2.68 2.16 -25.75
CA LEU A 132 3.77 2.39 -24.79
C LEU A 132 5.15 2.29 -25.42
N GLY A 133 5.27 1.73 -26.62
CA GLY A 133 6.56 1.51 -27.30
C GLY A 133 7.42 0.43 -26.64
N ILE A 134 6.86 -0.33 -25.69
CA ILE A 134 7.53 -1.36 -24.91
C ILE A 134 7.14 -2.73 -25.45
N ASP A 135 8.03 -3.71 -25.32
CA ASP A 135 7.71 -5.10 -25.63
C ASP A 135 6.51 -5.59 -24.78
N ALA A 136 5.52 -6.23 -25.39
CA ALA A 136 4.30 -6.66 -24.70
C ALA A 136 4.63 -7.66 -23.59
N LYS A 137 5.62 -8.52 -23.77
CA LYS A 137 6.07 -9.45 -22.72
C LYS A 137 6.59 -8.69 -21.50
N GLU A 138 7.33 -7.61 -21.71
CA GLU A 138 7.82 -6.75 -20.63
C GLU A 138 6.70 -5.91 -20.00
N HIS A 139 5.71 -5.46 -20.79
CA HIS A 139 4.57 -4.73 -20.26
C HIS A 139 3.67 -5.63 -19.37
N TYR A 140 3.41 -6.86 -19.81
CA TYR A 140 2.52 -7.79 -19.12
C TYR A 140 3.22 -8.68 -18.08
N ARG A 141 4.52 -8.48 -17.86
CA ARG A 141 5.29 -9.15 -16.84
C ARG A 141 4.67 -8.93 -15.46
N ILE A 142 4.44 -10.02 -14.72
CA ILE A 142 3.67 -9.95 -13.47
C ILE A 142 4.36 -9.07 -12.42
N GLU A 143 5.69 -9.05 -12.38
CA GLU A 143 6.47 -8.20 -11.49
C GLU A 143 6.12 -6.72 -11.67
N ARG A 144 6.06 -6.27 -12.93
CA ARG A 144 5.73 -4.89 -13.29
C ARG A 144 4.31 -4.52 -12.87
N ARG A 145 3.36 -5.41 -13.12
CA ARG A 145 1.94 -5.19 -12.82
C ARG A 145 1.69 -5.17 -11.31
N LEU A 146 2.36 -6.05 -10.56
CA LEU A 146 2.36 -6.03 -9.09
C LEU A 146 2.93 -4.73 -8.54
N ALA A 147 4.03 -4.24 -9.11
CA ALA A 147 4.59 -2.94 -8.73
C ALA A 147 3.63 -1.78 -8.99
N GLY A 148 2.97 -1.74 -10.15
CA GLY A 148 1.97 -0.71 -10.44
C GLY A 148 0.78 -0.72 -9.47
N VAL A 149 0.28 -1.90 -9.09
CA VAL A 149 -0.79 -2.00 -8.08
C VAL A 149 -0.31 -1.53 -6.71
N PHE A 150 0.90 -1.95 -6.31
CA PHE A 150 1.44 -1.58 -5.00
C PHE A 150 1.85 -0.11 -4.91
N ASP A 151 2.15 0.54 -6.04
CA ASP A 151 2.38 1.98 -6.08
C ASP A 151 1.14 2.76 -5.60
N ASN A 152 -0.05 2.32 -6.01
CA ASN A 152 -1.32 2.90 -5.55
C ASN A 152 -1.52 2.73 -4.04
N TYR A 153 -0.96 1.67 -3.44
CA TYR A 153 -1.04 1.46 -2.00
C TYR A 153 -0.27 2.54 -1.23
N PHE A 154 0.86 3.02 -1.75
CA PHE A 154 1.55 4.17 -1.17
C PHE A 154 0.68 5.42 -1.15
N MET A 155 -0.10 5.64 -2.22
CA MET A 155 -1.08 6.73 -2.28
C MET A 155 -2.16 6.55 -1.22
N TYR A 156 -2.75 5.36 -1.06
CA TYR A 156 -3.84 5.17 -0.08
C TYR A 156 -3.39 5.44 1.36
N LEU A 157 -2.18 5.03 1.71
CA LEU A 157 -1.63 5.25 3.05
C LEU A 157 -1.22 6.69 3.33
N ASN A 158 -0.88 7.44 2.28
CA ASN A 158 -0.38 8.82 2.40
C ASN A 158 -1.31 9.86 1.77
N SER A 159 -2.56 9.48 1.45
CA SER A 159 -3.55 10.41 0.91
C SER A 159 -3.93 11.42 1.98
N PRO A 160 -3.94 12.73 1.67
CA PRO A 160 -4.44 13.75 2.58
C PRO A 160 -5.95 13.65 2.66
N SER A 161 -6.48 12.68 3.43
CA SER A 161 -7.91 12.47 3.59
C SER A 161 -8.24 11.81 4.92
N GLN A 162 -7.73 12.39 6.02
CA GLN A 162 -8.38 12.29 7.35
C GLN A 162 -8.29 13.58 8.20
N SER A 163 -7.58 14.64 7.78
CA SER A 163 -7.33 15.81 8.65
C SER A 163 -7.89 17.17 8.18
N LEU A 164 -8.59 17.27 7.05
CA LEU A 164 -9.13 18.55 6.58
C LEU A 164 -10.54 18.41 6.00
N GLN A 165 -11.52 18.28 6.89
CA GLN A 165 -12.89 18.70 6.63
C GLN A 165 -13.38 19.60 7.76
N GLU A 166 -12.65 20.68 8.03
CA GLU A 166 -13.22 21.83 8.73
C GLU A 166 -12.48 23.08 8.26
N ASN A 167 -13.21 23.95 7.55
CA ASN A 167 -12.83 25.29 7.09
C ASN A 167 -12.05 25.37 5.76
N SER A 168 -12.76 25.48 4.64
CA SER A 168 -12.54 26.58 3.67
C SER A 168 -13.67 26.66 2.65
N VAL A 169 -14.13 27.89 2.43
CA VAL A 169 -15.18 28.30 1.50
C VAL A 169 -14.53 28.59 0.15
N GLU A 170 -14.58 27.64 -0.80
CA GLU A 170 -14.45 27.88 -2.25
C GLU A 170 -14.91 26.64 -3.04
N PRO A 171 -15.48 26.78 -4.26
CA PRO A 171 -16.02 25.66 -5.02
C PRO A 171 -14.86 24.87 -5.65
N SER A 172 -14.32 23.95 -4.87
CA SER A 172 -13.32 22.99 -5.33
C SER A 172 -13.97 21.95 -6.27
N PRO A 173 -13.26 21.43 -7.28
CA PRO A 173 -13.74 20.29 -8.06
C PRO A 173 -14.13 19.15 -7.11
N PRO A 174 -15.15 18.33 -7.46
CA PRO A 174 -15.67 17.33 -6.55
C PRO A 174 -14.50 16.48 -6.04
N PRO A 175 -14.40 16.29 -4.70
CA PRO A 175 -13.31 15.51 -4.13
C PRO A 175 -13.31 14.13 -4.82
N PRO A 176 -12.12 13.54 -5.07
CA PRO A 176 -12.05 12.16 -5.52
C PRO A 176 -12.92 11.32 -4.58
N PRO A 177 -13.73 10.39 -5.12
CA PRO A 177 -14.73 9.69 -4.32
C PRO A 177 -14.04 9.12 -3.08
N PRO A 178 -14.62 9.35 -1.88
CA PRO A 178 -14.04 8.89 -0.64
C PRO A 178 -13.78 7.39 -0.79
N ILE A 179 -12.54 6.96 -0.54
CA ILE A 179 -12.19 5.56 -0.54
C ILE A 179 -12.88 4.97 0.69
N SER A 180 -14.14 4.57 0.51
CA SER A 180 -15.01 3.90 1.48
C SER A 180 -14.56 2.46 1.77
N GLY A 181 -13.36 2.09 1.34
CA GLY A 181 -12.82 0.74 1.40
C GLY A 181 -11.52 0.73 2.20
N ASP A 182 -11.35 -0.33 2.97
CA ASP A 182 -10.08 -0.68 3.59
C ASP A 182 -8.98 -0.81 2.50
N ALA A 183 -7.91 -0.01 2.63
CA ALA A 183 -6.88 0.12 1.61
C ALA A 183 -6.20 -1.22 1.30
N GLU A 184 -6.01 -2.05 2.32
CA GLU A 184 -5.39 -3.35 2.18
C GLU A 184 -6.29 -4.33 1.44
N ASP A 185 -7.61 -4.28 1.68
CA ASP A 185 -8.57 -5.09 0.94
C ASP A 185 -8.65 -4.66 -0.53
N LYS A 186 -8.58 -3.34 -0.79
CA LYS A 186 -8.54 -2.82 -2.16
C LYS A 186 -7.28 -3.29 -2.90
N THR A 187 -6.10 -3.10 -2.29
CA THR A 187 -4.84 -3.53 -2.89
C THR A 187 -4.79 -5.05 -3.07
N LEU A 188 -5.33 -5.85 -2.15
CA LEU A 188 -5.44 -7.30 -2.33
C LEU A 188 -6.31 -7.68 -3.55
N ASN A 189 -7.46 -7.03 -3.73
CA ASN A 189 -8.33 -7.25 -4.88
C ASN A 189 -7.67 -6.83 -6.20
N ASP A 190 -6.98 -5.69 -6.21
CA ASP A 190 -6.23 -5.23 -7.38
C ASP A 190 -5.10 -6.23 -7.73
N ILE A 191 -4.39 -6.77 -6.72
CA ILE A 191 -3.38 -7.83 -6.90
C ILE A 191 -4.02 -9.09 -7.49
N LYS A 192 -5.18 -9.51 -6.97
CA LYS A 192 -5.93 -10.64 -7.53
C LYS A 192 -6.24 -10.39 -9.00
N ASP A 193 -6.84 -9.27 -9.34
CA ASP A 193 -7.23 -8.98 -10.71
C ASP A 193 -6.02 -9.04 -11.66
N VAL A 194 -4.88 -8.44 -11.32
CA VAL A 194 -3.70 -8.52 -12.19
C VAL A 194 -3.16 -9.96 -12.34
N CYS A 195 -3.27 -10.78 -11.29
CA CYS A 195 -2.86 -12.18 -11.34
C CYS A 195 -3.77 -13.07 -12.22
N TYR A 196 -5.02 -12.66 -12.49
CA TYR A 196 -5.99 -13.45 -13.28
C TYR A 196 -6.46 -12.81 -14.61
N GLU A 197 -6.16 -11.52 -14.85
CA GLU A 197 -6.75 -10.71 -15.93
C GLU A 197 -6.69 -11.35 -17.32
N LEU A 198 -5.56 -11.96 -17.68
CA LEU A 198 -5.30 -12.45 -19.04
C LEU A 198 -5.94 -13.80 -19.38
N ARG A 199 -6.67 -14.41 -18.43
CA ARG A 199 -7.49 -15.61 -18.68
C ARG A 199 -8.98 -15.32 -18.77
N ARG A 200 -9.45 -14.13 -18.36
CA ARG A 200 -10.86 -13.74 -18.57
C ARG A 200 -11.16 -13.45 -20.04
N GLY A 201 -10.14 -13.09 -20.83
CA GLY A 201 -10.28 -12.80 -22.26
C GLY A 201 -10.27 -14.02 -23.20
N SER A 202 -9.98 -15.23 -22.72
CA SER A 202 -9.91 -16.45 -23.56
C SER A 202 -11.26 -17.19 -23.71
N HIS A 203 -12.37 -16.54 -23.37
CA HIS A 203 -13.74 -17.07 -23.50
C HIS A 203 -14.68 -16.13 -24.27
N GLN A 204 -14.17 -15.38 -25.25
CA GLN A 204 -14.98 -14.68 -26.24
C GLN A 204 -14.54 -15.05 -27.65
#